data_AF-A0A1Q6QLI1-F1
#
_entry.id   AF-A0A1Q6QLI1-F1
#
_cell.length_a   1.000
_cell.length_b   1.000
_cell.length_c   1.000
_cell.angle_alpha   90.00
_cell.angle_beta   90.00
_cell.angle_gamma   90.00
#
_symmetry.space_group_name_H-M   'P 1'
#
loop_
_entity.id
_entity.type
_entity.pdbx_description
1 polymer ?
#
loop_
_entity_poly.entity_id
_entity_poly.type
_entity_poly.pdbx_seq_one_letter_code
_entity_poly.pdbx_strand_id
1 'polypeptide(L)'
;MNEGARTNRTGNLMRMLDGDRNRYVALTALPSPEQLSEMLSGCDRLILYFDNPLSIHLFAQGRPAFSKAEQTEKIRRQLDLAVKETGMKLQGRWYYPYPNTAFPVALFSDDHLPSMGECDDNRYHFDRARLELFEEREAVDALTKAHLYPVFAHAYALVLSKLQEELPVYVRFSNERREDAQIRTLLYRDHVEKQAMTGAAIPHIARMTELEAKLDALFSGVTLLDRRLKVNHILAAEKETGGMRFALVAGKSLEQQLDEWLAEGKDEEVADCLLSFAEQLKNLPGQSMFSETEDFRAVFGILPDGLLQLHTLPVTDVDLVCQNILLDDSAQIIDYEWTFTFPIPLEFVIFRFLYFYLEAKNRTCYQQPALAGLYEKAGITKEMRKSFLQMETGFQQYVQNGALVLRNSYDKEGKPVLAKEKLQEELAALSDIQVSVQYADGSEEKLSVSRDENFIWHLVLTPEKEGEITLRLPFPGMLRLGCSQSFVTNGMHLCGLIYTFEEKEPATIRIAEPDGQILLSIEEIRLSGAAEKEIKEELASLHFLYENRQQQLEDMKNSASWRLTKPLRRLKGNKED
;
A
#
# COMPACT_ATOMS: atom_id res chain seq x y z
N MET A 1 5.67 -24.33 20.05
CA MET A 1 6.72 -23.53 19.38
C MET A 1 6.19 -22.13 19.01
N ASN A 2 5.51 -21.40 19.92
CA ASN A 2 4.71 -20.20 19.56
C ASN A 2 5.02 -18.94 20.42
N GLU A 3 6.24 -18.79 20.93
CA GLU A 3 6.66 -17.56 21.63
C GLU A 3 7.63 -16.68 20.80
N GLY A 4 8.33 -17.25 19.81
CA GLY A 4 9.34 -16.51 19.02
C GLY A 4 8.80 -15.54 17.96
N ALA A 5 7.52 -15.62 17.59
CA ALA A 5 6.95 -14.77 16.54
C ALA A 5 6.40 -13.42 17.04
N ARG A 6 6.25 -13.23 18.36
CA ARG A 6 5.73 -11.97 18.94
C ARG A 6 6.81 -10.91 19.17
N THR A 7 8.08 -11.29 19.22
CA THR A 7 9.19 -10.39 19.56
C THR A 7 9.84 -9.69 18.36
N ASN A 8 9.52 -10.09 17.12
CA ASN A 8 10.12 -9.52 15.90
C ASN A 8 9.19 -8.60 15.10
N ARG A 9 8.00 -8.27 15.60
CA ARG A 9 7.02 -7.50 14.82
C ARG A 9 7.27 -5.99 14.81
N THR A 10 8.11 -5.40 15.66
CA THR A 10 8.23 -3.93 15.84
C THR A 10 9.44 -3.25 15.19
N GLY A 11 10.08 -3.92 14.22
CA GLY A 11 11.40 -3.55 13.69
C GLY A 11 11.57 -2.07 13.28
N ASN A 12 10.56 -1.42 12.71
CA ASN A 12 10.72 -0.04 12.19
C ASN A 12 10.40 1.04 13.22
N LEU A 13 9.37 0.84 14.05
CA LEU A 13 9.12 1.72 15.20
C LEU A 13 10.31 1.69 16.15
N MET A 14 10.98 0.53 16.27
CA MET A 14 12.23 0.35 17.02
C MET A 14 13.46 1.05 16.40
N ARG A 15 13.38 1.48 15.15
CA ARG A 15 14.44 2.19 14.41
C ARG A 15 14.12 3.67 14.21
N MET A 16 13.14 4.22 14.92
CA MET A 16 12.70 5.62 14.73
C MET A 16 13.79 6.64 15.06
N LEU A 17 14.56 6.43 16.13
CA LEU A 17 15.50 7.43 16.63
C LEU A 17 16.94 6.95 16.78
N ASP A 18 17.21 5.67 16.52
CA ASP A 18 18.43 4.91 16.85
C ASP A 18 19.03 5.20 18.24
N GLY A 19 19.54 4.18 18.92
CA GLY A 19 20.22 4.38 20.19
C GLY A 19 20.10 3.21 21.13
N ASP A 20 21.24 2.79 21.66
CA ASP A 20 21.40 1.65 22.56
C ASP A 20 20.63 1.81 23.89
N ARG A 21 20.14 3.02 24.19
CA ARG A 21 19.39 3.37 25.40
C ARG A 21 17.93 3.75 25.13
N ASN A 22 17.37 3.33 24.00
CA ASN A 22 15.94 3.43 23.75
C ASN A 22 15.20 2.23 24.37
N ARG A 23 14.05 2.48 25.01
CA ARG A 23 13.17 1.42 25.52
C ARG A 23 11.82 1.49 24.83
N TYR A 24 11.34 0.34 24.33
CA TYR A 24 10.07 0.22 23.63
C TYR A 24 9.09 -0.59 24.46
N VAL A 25 7.89 -0.06 24.68
CA VAL A 25 6.85 -0.70 25.51
C VAL A 25 5.51 -0.67 24.81
N ALA A 26 4.98 -1.85 24.49
CA ALA A 26 3.59 -2.01 24.07
C ALA A 26 2.67 -1.79 25.28
N LEU A 27 1.78 -0.80 25.21
CA LEU A 27 0.82 -0.55 26.27
C LEU A 27 -0.39 -1.49 26.14
N THR A 28 -0.56 -2.35 27.14
CA THR A 28 -1.76 -3.18 27.33
C THR A 28 -2.70 -2.60 28.38
N ALA A 29 -2.21 -1.71 29.24
CA ALA A 29 -2.93 -0.94 30.24
C ALA A 29 -2.26 0.42 30.47
N LEU A 30 -2.98 1.37 31.06
CA LEU A 30 -2.44 2.68 31.41
C LEU A 30 -1.47 2.58 32.59
N PRO A 31 -0.21 3.01 32.44
CA PRO A 31 0.77 2.99 33.52
C PRO A 31 0.53 4.12 34.53
N SER A 32 0.84 3.87 35.80
CA SER A 32 0.91 4.91 36.83
C SER A 32 2.15 5.80 36.66
N PRO A 33 2.20 6.99 37.27
CA PRO A 33 3.40 7.85 37.26
C PRO A 33 4.67 7.14 37.78
N GLU A 34 4.52 6.28 38.79
CA GLU A 34 5.63 5.49 39.35
C GLU A 34 6.13 4.46 38.35
N GLN A 35 5.20 3.75 37.68
CA GLN A 35 5.54 2.79 36.62
C GLN A 35 6.23 3.48 35.44
N LEU A 36 5.77 4.68 35.04
CA LEU A 36 6.44 5.48 34.01
C LEU A 36 7.85 5.87 34.42
N SER A 37 8.05 6.29 35.67
CA SER A 37 9.36 6.66 36.21
C SER A 37 10.32 5.47 36.22
N GLU A 38 9.82 4.28 36.59
CA GLU A 38 10.58 3.02 36.52
C GLU A 38 10.91 2.63 35.07
N MET A 39 9.95 2.74 34.16
CA MET A 39 10.17 2.50 32.73
C MET A 39 11.17 3.47 32.12
N LEU A 40 11.23 4.71 32.61
CA LEU A 40 12.25 5.68 32.22
C LEU A 40 13.60 5.38 32.87
N SER A 41 13.66 4.63 33.97
CA SER A 41 14.91 4.31 34.65
C SER A 41 15.83 3.46 33.77
N GLY A 42 17.06 3.94 33.56
CA GLY A 42 18.08 3.27 32.75
C GLY A 42 17.94 3.41 31.23
N CYS A 43 17.00 4.23 30.73
CA CYS A 43 16.94 4.60 29.31
C CYS A 43 17.01 6.13 29.12
N ASP A 44 17.45 6.55 27.94
CA ASP A 44 17.47 7.95 27.51
C ASP A 44 16.16 8.33 26.83
N ARG A 45 15.54 7.36 26.14
CA ARG A 45 14.24 7.50 25.47
C ARG A 45 13.32 6.34 25.81
N LEU A 46 12.04 6.64 26.05
CA LEU A 46 10.96 5.68 26.23
C LEU A 46 9.92 5.88 25.12
N ILE A 47 9.61 4.83 24.38
CA ILE A 47 8.62 4.79 23.32
C ILE A 47 7.49 3.88 23.77
N LEU A 48 6.37 4.48 24.11
CA LEU A 48 5.13 3.78 24.45
C LEU A 48 4.25 3.68 23.21
N TYR A 49 3.72 2.52 22.88
CA TYR A 49 2.89 2.37 21.69
C TYR A 49 1.71 1.41 21.89
N PHE A 50 0.62 1.65 21.17
CA PHE A 50 -0.57 0.81 21.20
C PHE A 50 -1.43 1.01 19.95
N ASP A 51 -2.16 -0.03 19.56
CA ASP A 51 -3.05 0.01 18.41
C ASP A 51 -4.33 0.80 18.75
N ASN A 52 -4.84 1.55 17.77
CA ASN A 52 -6.08 2.30 17.95
C ASN A 52 -7.30 1.40 17.68
N PRO A 53 -8.19 1.16 18.65
CA PRO A 53 -9.44 0.43 18.41
C PRO A 53 -10.41 1.15 17.46
N LEU A 54 -10.16 2.43 17.15
CA LEU A 54 -10.87 3.22 16.14
C LEU A 54 -10.10 3.40 14.84
N SER A 55 -9.01 2.65 14.64
CA SER A 55 -8.26 2.65 13.38
C SER A 55 -9.20 2.56 12.18
N ILE A 56 -8.98 3.39 11.17
CA ILE A 56 -9.78 3.36 9.93
C ILE A 56 -9.74 1.97 9.25
N HIS A 57 -8.65 1.22 9.40
CA HIS A 57 -8.61 -0.17 8.93
C HIS A 57 -9.54 -1.11 9.71
N LEU A 58 -9.85 -0.81 10.99
CA LEU A 58 -10.86 -1.55 11.77
C LEU A 58 -12.29 -1.17 11.38
N PHE A 59 -12.50 0.05 10.88
CA PHE A 59 -13.76 0.45 10.25
C PHE A 59 -14.04 -0.41 9.01
N ALA A 60 -13.01 -0.61 8.16
CA ALA A 60 -13.04 -1.55 7.04
C ALA A 60 -13.17 -3.04 7.47
N GLN A 61 -13.12 -3.36 8.76
CA GLN A 61 -13.31 -4.73 9.27
C GLN A 61 -14.62 -4.91 10.04
N GLY A 62 -15.50 -3.91 10.06
CA GLY A 62 -16.76 -4.09 10.75
C GLY A 62 -16.68 -3.97 12.28
N ARG A 63 -15.63 -3.36 12.85
CA ARG A 63 -15.37 -3.28 14.32
C ARG A 63 -15.10 -1.90 14.97
N PRO A 64 -15.60 -0.74 14.51
CA PRO A 64 -15.80 0.42 15.38
C PRO A 64 -16.63 0.05 16.60
N ALA A 65 -15.99 0.13 17.76
CA ALA A 65 -16.68 0.44 18.99
C ALA A 65 -16.72 1.96 19.10
N PHE A 66 -17.69 2.64 18.48
CA PHE A 66 -17.89 4.09 18.68
C PHE A 66 -18.05 4.45 20.17
N SER A 67 -18.47 3.49 21.01
CA SER A 67 -18.44 3.58 22.47
C SER A 67 -17.03 3.71 23.10
N LYS A 68 -15.96 3.60 22.31
CA LYS A 68 -14.55 3.70 22.74
C LYS A 68 -13.82 4.94 22.22
N ALA A 69 -14.48 5.84 21.48
CA ALA A 69 -13.86 7.11 21.06
C ALA A 69 -13.41 7.96 22.26
N GLU A 70 -14.27 8.05 23.26
CA GLU A 70 -13.94 8.68 24.54
C GLU A 70 -12.79 7.96 25.25
N GLN A 71 -12.62 6.64 25.06
CA GLN A 71 -11.54 5.88 25.70
C GLN A 71 -10.16 6.20 25.11
N THR A 72 -10.04 6.36 23.80
CA THR A 72 -8.75 6.66 23.15
C THR A 72 -8.24 8.06 23.50
N GLU A 73 -9.11 9.07 23.42
CA GLU A 73 -8.73 10.43 23.82
C GLU A 73 -8.42 10.51 25.32
N LYS A 74 -9.18 9.75 26.13
CA LYS A 74 -8.92 9.61 27.57
C LYS A 74 -7.56 8.96 27.84
N ILE A 75 -7.14 7.94 27.08
CA ILE A 75 -5.82 7.31 27.22
C ILE A 75 -4.71 8.33 26.97
N ARG A 76 -4.79 9.11 25.87
CA ARG A 76 -3.78 10.15 25.57
C ARG A 76 -3.69 11.18 26.70
N ARG A 77 -4.84 11.73 27.13
CA ARG A 77 -4.89 12.72 28.22
C ARG A 77 -4.37 12.16 29.55
N GLN A 78 -4.69 10.91 29.86
CA GLN A 78 -4.22 10.27 31.10
C GLN A 78 -2.72 9.99 31.07
N LEU A 79 -2.16 9.60 29.91
CA LEU A 79 -0.71 9.48 29.75
C LEU A 79 -0.01 10.83 29.87
N ASP A 80 -0.53 11.88 29.24
CA ASP A 80 0.05 13.23 29.36
C ASP A 80 0.03 13.72 30.82
N LEU A 81 -1.02 13.42 31.58
CA LEU A 81 -1.09 13.72 33.01
C LEU A 81 -0.08 12.89 33.81
N ALA A 82 -0.03 11.57 33.59
CA ALA A 82 0.88 10.69 34.29
C ALA A 82 2.35 11.07 34.04
N VAL A 83 2.69 11.47 32.81
CA VAL A 83 4.02 11.99 32.45
C VAL A 83 4.34 13.27 33.22
N LYS A 84 3.40 14.22 33.33
CA LYS A 84 3.59 15.45 34.12
C LYS A 84 3.78 15.15 35.61
N GLU A 85 3.03 14.19 36.15
CA GLU A 85 3.10 13.78 37.55
C GLU A 85 4.42 13.10 37.92
N THR A 86 5.18 12.55 36.96
CA THR A 86 6.56 12.07 37.21
C THR A 86 7.49 13.18 37.71
N GLY A 87 7.18 14.45 37.42
CA GLY A 87 8.05 15.59 37.75
C GLY A 87 9.37 15.62 36.97
N MET A 88 9.59 14.70 36.03
CA MET A 88 10.81 14.64 35.23
C MET A 88 10.77 15.67 34.11
N LYS A 89 11.92 16.30 33.82
CA LYS A 89 12.06 17.16 32.64
C LYS A 89 12.20 16.27 31.41
N LEU A 90 11.10 16.07 30.68
CA LEU A 90 11.03 15.20 29.51
C LEU A 90 10.57 16.00 28.29
N GLN A 91 11.16 15.69 27.14
CA GLN A 91 10.65 16.12 25.85
C GLN A 91 9.75 15.03 25.28
N GLY A 92 8.51 15.36 24.98
CA GLY A 92 7.49 14.40 24.56
C GLY A 92 6.90 14.73 23.19
N ARG A 93 6.62 13.71 22.37
CA ARG A 93 5.85 13.85 21.12
C ARG A 93 4.99 12.63 20.85
N TRP A 94 3.74 12.89 20.47
CA TRP A 94 2.82 11.88 19.95
C TRP A 94 3.05 11.67 18.46
N TYR A 95 3.11 10.41 18.05
CA TYR A 95 3.16 9.97 16.68
C TYR A 95 2.02 9.02 16.36
N TYR A 96 1.68 8.94 15.08
CA TYR A 96 0.71 8.04 14.49
C TYR A 96 1.43 7.13 13.48
N PRO A 97 1.87 5.94 13.91
CA PRO A 97 2.53 5.00 13.02
C PRO A 97 1.57 4.53 11.92
N TYR A 98 1.99 4.70 10.67
CA TYR A 98 1.26 4.26 9.48
C TYR A 98 2.06 3.22 8.71
N PRO A 99 1.46 2.11 8.27
CA PRO A 99 0.04 1.73 8.45
C PRO A 99 -0.24 1.04 9.79
N ASN A 100 0.79 0.69 10.56
CA ASN A 100 0.65 0.07 11.87
C ASN A 100 1.93 0.25 12.72
N THR A 101 1.90 -0.22 13.97
CA THR A 101 3.03 -0.18 14.91
C THR A 101 4.15 -1.16 14.60
N ALA A 102 3.84 -2.23 13.85
CA ALA A 102 4.76 -3.31 13.57
C ALA A 102 5.77 -2.90 12.48
N PHE A 103 5.24 -2.47 11.34
CA PHE A 103 5.98 -2.11 10.14
C PHE A 103 5.56 -0.72 9.65
N PRO A 104 5.76 0.34 10.46
CA PRO A 104 5.48 1.68 9.97
C PRO A 104 6.39 2.01 8.79
N VAL A 105 5.80 2.61 7.77
CA VAL A 105 6.46 3.23 6.62
C VAL A 105 6.55 4.75 6.83
N ALA A 106 5.65 5.31 7.64
CA ALA A 106 5.64 6.71 8.05
C ALA A 106 5.20 6.87 9.51
N LEU A 107 5.66 7.93 10.17
CA LEU A 107 5.23 8.36 11.50
C LEU A 107 4.75 9.81 11.40
N PHE A 108 3.43 10.00 11.39
CA PHE A 108 2.82 11.33 11.46
C PHE A 108 2.82 11.84 12.90
N SER A 109 2.64 13.13 13.13
CA SER A 109 2.46 13.69 14.48
C SER A 109 1.33 14.72 14.51
N ASP A 110 0.99 15.24 15.69
CA ASP A 110 0.03 16.36 15.80
C ASP A 110 0.45 17.59 14.99
N ASP A 111 1.76 17.78 14.76
CA ASP A 111 2.33 18.91 13.99
C ASP A 111 2.44 18.62 12.48
N HIS A 112 2.33 17.35 12.07
CA HIS A 112 2.43 16.93 10.66
C HIS A 112 1.52 15.73 10.40
N LEU A 113 0.29 16.02 9.95
CA LEU A 113 -0.70 15.01 9.56
C LEU A 113 -0.50 14.61 8.09
N PRO A 114 -1.04 13.45 7.66
CA PRO A 114 -0.90 13.01 6.28
C PRO A 114 -1.45 14.03 5.28
N SER A 115 -0.74 14.22 4.18
CA SER A 115 -1.23 14.97 3.02
C SER A 115 -2.26 14.15 2.24
N MET A 116 -3.04 14.81 1.38
CA MET A 116 -4.03 14.15 0.52
C MET A 116 -3.35 13.09 -0.34
N GLY A 117 -3.86 11.86 -0.30
CA GLY A 117 -3.34 10.72 -1.05
C GLY A 117 -2.00 10.18 -0.56
N GLU A 118 -1.47 10.64 0.58
CA GLU A 118 -0.22 10.12 1.15
C GLU A 118 -0.39 8.73 1.79
N CYS A 119 -1.57 8.44 2.34
CA CYS A 119 -1.92 7.14 2.88
C CYS A 119 -2.70 6.32 1.85
N ASP A 120 -1.99 5.56 1.02
CA ASP A 120 -2.54 4.80 -0.12
C ASP A 120 -2.38 3.27 -0.01
N ASP A 121 -1.80 2.75 1.07
CA ASP A 121 -1.61 1.32 1.24
C ASP A 121 -2.76 0.64 2.01
N ASN A 122 -3.70 0.08 1.25
CA ASN A 122 -4.84 -0.66 1.76
C ASN A 122 -4.51 -2.15 2.05
N ARG A 123 -3.24 -2.60 2.10
CA ARG A 123 -2.94 -4.05 2.16
C ARG A 123 -2.36 -4.56 3.48
N TYR A 124 -2.21 -3.72 4.51
CA TYR A 124 -1.48 -4.13 5.71
C TYR A 124 -2.36 -4.66 6.85
N HIS A 125 -2.59 -5.98 6.94
CA HIS A 125 -2.97 -6.67 8.19
C HIS A 125 -2.69 -8.19 8.16
N PHE A 126 -1.64 -8.65 8.86
CA PHE A 126 -1.15 -10.04 8.84
C PHE A 126 -2.09 -11.10 9.47
N ASP A 127 -2.97 -10.70 10.38
CA ASP A 127 -3.53 -11.66 11.34
C ASP A 127 -4.91 -12.23 10.94
N ARG A 128 -5.66 -11.61 10.00
CA ARG A 128 -7.05 -11.98 9.64
C ARG A 128 -7.46 -11.55 8.22
N ALA A 129 -8.37 -12.32 7.61
CA ALA A 129 -8.93 -12.00 6.29
C ALA A 129 -9.87 -10.79 6.44
N ARG A 130 -9.95 -9.94 5.42
CA ARG A 130 -10.80 -8.74 5.48
C ARG A 130 -11.44 -8.41 4.15
N LEU A 131 -12.58 -7.72 4.19
CA LEU A 131 -13.12 -7.04 3.03
C LEU A 131 -12.52 -5.63 2.92
N GLU A 132 -12.33 -5.19 1.70
CA GLU A 132 -12.16 -3.77 1.39
C GLU A 132 -13.55 -3.12 1.31
N LEU A 133 -14.02 -2.53 2.41
CA LEU A 133 -15.39 -1.98 2.47
C LEU A 133 -15.53 -0.66 1.73
N PHE A 134 -14.48 0.13 1.68
CA PHE A 134 -14.40 1.44 1.05
C PHE A 134 -12.95 1.72 0.68
N GLU A 135 -12.75 2.71 -0.19
CA GLU A 135 -11.43 3.25 -0.52
C GLU A 135 -10.82 3.92 0.73
N GLU A 136 -9.90 3.23 1.41
CA GLU A 136 -9.34 3.72 2.67
C GLU A 136 -8.57 5.03 2.50
N ARG A 137 -7.92 5.21 1.34
CA ARG A 137 -7.28 6.48 0.94
C ARG A 137 -8.25 7.66 1.01
N GLU A 138 -9.40 7.57 0.32
CA GLU A 138 -10.39 8.65 0.32
C GLU A 138 -10.94 8.94 1.72
N ALA A 139 -11.10 7.89 2.52
CA ALA A 139 -11.57 8.01 3.89
C ALA A 139 -10.52 8.68 4.79
N VAL A 140 -9.24 8.34 4.67
CA VAL A 140 -8.14 9.03 5.37
C VAL A 140 -8.09 10.50 4.97
N ASP A 141 -8.14 10.80 3.67
CA ASP A 141 -8.14 12.16 3.12
C ASP A 141 -9.30 13.00 3.70
N ALA A 142 -10.50 12.43 3.73
CA ALA A 142 -11.68 13.09 4.31
C ALA A 142 -11.52 13.34 5.82
N LEU A 143 -10.92 12.41 6.57
CA LEU A 143 -10.67 12.55 8.00
C LEU A 143 -9.58 13.59 8.30
N THR A 144 -8.51 13.63 7.51
CA THR A 144 -7.47 14.66 7.60
C THR A 144 -8.08 16.04 7.34
N LYS A 145 -8.85 16.21 6.27
CA LYS A 145 -9.54 17.47 5.93
C LYS A 145 -10.50 17.93 7.03
N ALA A 146 -11.08 16.99 7.79
CA ALA A 146 -11.96 17.28 8.91
C ALA A 146 -11.23 17.48 10.25
N HIS A 147 -9.89 17.42 10.27
CA HIS A 147 -9.03 17.44 11.46
C HIS A 147 -9.34 16.31 12.47
N LEU A 148 -9.76 15.16 11.96
CA LEU A 148 -10.13 13.98 12.76
C LEU A 148 -9.14 12.82 12.58
N TYR A 149 -8.13 12.93 11.72
CA TYR A 149 -7.13 11.89 11.54
C TYR A 149 -6.54 11.38 12.87
N PRO A 150 -6.11 12.23 13.82
CA PRO A 150 -5.59 11.74 15.11
C PRO A 150 -6.53 10.85 15.92
N VAL A 151 -7.84 10.88 15.67
CA VAL A 151 -8.83 10.03 16.36
C VAL A 151 -8.93 8.65 15.72
N PHE A 152 -8.73 8.57 14.40
CA PHE A 152 -8.90 7.38 13.56
C PHE A 152 -7.58 6.83 13.01
N ALA A 153 -6.46 7.42 13.40
CA ALA A 153 -5.12 6.93 13.10
C ALA A 153 -4.98 5.46 13.49
N HIS A 154 -4.15 4.72 12.78
CA HIS A 154 -4.07 3.27 12.94
C HIS A 154 -3.55 2.84 14.30
N ALA A 155 -2.61 3.60 14.83
CA ALA A 155 -1.99 3.37 16.12
C ALA A 155 -1.44 4.68 16.69
N TYR A 156 -0.99 4.60 17.94
CA TYR A 156 -0.33 5.70 18.63
C TYR A 156 1.04 5.27 19.12
N ALA A 157 1.99 6.20 19.08
CA ALA A 157 3.26 6.09 19.79
C ALA A 157 3.54 7.41 20.54
N LEU A 158 3.86 7.34 21.82
CA LEU A 158 4.35 8.46 22.61
C LEU A 158 5.84 8.25 22.85
N VAL A 159 6.65 9.19 22.36
CA VAL A 159 8.08 9.22 22.61
C VAL A 159 8.39 10.23 23.69
N LEU A 160 9.10 9.79 24.72
CA LEU A 160 9.58 10.59 25.83
C LEU A 160 11.11 10.52 25.87
N SER A 161 11.79 11.66 25.76
CA SER A 161 13.25 11.77 25.78
C SER A 161 13.73 12.59 26.98
N LYS A 162 14.79 12.11 27.63
CA LYS A 162 15.52 12.86 28.67
C LYS A 162 16.58 13.79 28.09
N LEU A 163 16.97 13.58 26.83
CA LEU A 163 18.09 14.26 26.19
C LEU A 163 17.80 15.74 25.88
N GLN A 164 16.55 16.19 26.05
CA GLN A 164 16.11 17.55 25.70
C GLN A 164 16.38 17.90 24.22
N GLU A 165 16.42 16.88 23.37
CA GLU A 165 16.63 17.01 21.94
C GLU A 165 15.31 17.26 21.23
N GLU A 166 15.35 18.03 20.15
CA GLU A 166 14.18 18.13 19.30
C GLU A 166 13.78 16.77 18.75
N LEU A 167 12.48 16.48 18.78
CA LEU A 167 11.89 15.27 18.19
C LEU A 167 11.27 15.65 16.84
N PRO A 168 11.52 14.86 15.78
CA PRO A 168 11.02 15.17 14.44
C PRO A 168 9.49 15.26 14.44
N VAL A 169 8.94 16.17 13.64
CA VAL A 169 7.49 16.29 13.45
C VAL A 169 6.95 15.18 12.53
N TYR A 170 7.80 14.58 11.70
CA TYR A 170 7.45 13.49 10.80
C TYR A 170 8.66 12.62 10.48
N VAL A 171 8.43 11.33 10.26
CA VAL A 171 9.47 10.38 9.84
C VAL A 171 8.94 9.53 8.69
N ARG A 172 9.72 9.39 7.61
CA ARG A 172 9.46 8.46 6.50
C ARG A 172 10.57 7.42 6.43
N PHE A 173 10.21 6.15 6.36
CA PHE A 173 11.14 5.04 6.18
C PHE A 173 11.15 4.57 4.73
N SER A 174 12.35 4.34 4.20
CA SER A 174 12.59 3.77 2.88
C SER A 174 13.36 2.45 2.99
N ASN A 175 12.99 1.64 3.97
CA ASN A 175 13.64 0.39 4.34
C ASN A 175 13.17 -0.84 3.55
N GLU A 176 12.18 -0.68 2.68
CA GLU A 176 11.81 -1.69 1.68
C GLU A 176 12.71 -1.62 0.42
N ARG A 177 13.77 -0.81 0.47
CA ARG A 177 14.80 -0.72 -0.55
C ARG A 177 15.92 -1.72 -0.28
N ARG A 178 16.73 -2.00 -1.30
CA ARG A 178 18.02 -2.72 -1.20
C ARG A 178 18.83 -2.18 -0.01
N GLU A 179 19.56 -3.06 0.68
CA GLU A 179 20.21 -2.79 1.97
C GLU A 179 21.07 -1.52 1.96
N ASP A 180 21.78 -1.27 0.86
CA ASP A 180 22.65 -0.13 0.61
C ASP A 180 21.94 1.13 0.09
N ALA A 181 20.61 1.14 0.06
CA ALA A 181 19.78 2.31 -0.22
C ALA A 181 18.67 2.51 0.84
N GLN A 182 18.77 1.85 2.00
CA GLN A 182 17.82 2.03 3.08
C GLN A 182 18.12 3.30 3.86
N ILE A 183 17.18 4.24 3.81
CA ILE A 183 17.30 5.52 4.51
C ILE A 183 16.03 5.80 5.31
N ARG A 184 16.15 6.70 6.28
CA ARG A 184 15.01 7.39 6.90
C ARG A 184 15.13 8.88 6.69
N THR A 185 14.00 9.53 6.43
CA THR A 185 13.89 10.98 6.34
C THR A 185 13.16 11.48 7.57
N LEU A 186 13.78 12.38 8.33
CA LEU A 186 13.25 12.99 9.55
C LEU A 186 13.00 14.47 9.28
N LEU A 187 11.74 14.90 9.41
CA LEU A 187 11.37 16.30 9.29
C LEU A 187 11.38 16.94 10.68
N TYR A 188 12.15 18.00 10.87
CA TYR A 188 12.16 18.86 12.05
C TYR A 188 11.48 20.19 11.74
N ARG A 189 11.33 21.08 12.73
CA ARG A 189 10.66 22.37 12.53
C ARG A 189 11.48 23.36 11.72
N ASP A 190 12.79 23.19 11.67
CA ASP A 190 13.73 24.12 11.02
C ASP A 190 14.60 23.45 9.94
N HIS A 191 14.61 22.11 9.86
CA HIS A 191 15.41 21.37 8.87
C HIS A 191 14.83 19.99 8.55
N VAL A 192 15.41 19.33 7.54
CA VAL A 192 15.14 17.92 7.20
C VAL A 192 16.44 17.14 7.37
N GLU A 193 16.40 15.96 7.95
CA GLU A 193 17.53 15.03 7.99
C GLU A 193 17.24 13.78 7.15
N LYS A 194 18.20 13.35 6.33
CA LYS A 194 18.23 12.01 5.75
C LYS A 194 19.34 11.21 6.42
N GLN A 195 19.01 10.02 6.90
CA GLN A 195 19.96 9.18 7.63
C GLN A 195 19.97 7.76 7.05
N ALA A 196 21.17 7.22 6.83
CA ALA A 196 21.36 5.82 6.46
C ALA A 196 20.85 4.91 7.59
N MET A 197 20.08 3.87 7.23
CA MET A 197 19.58 2.88 8.20
C MET A 197 20.51 1.68 8.37
N THR A 198 21.49 1.54 7.49
CA THR A 198 22.48 0.46 7.50
C THR A 198 23.86 1.06 7.21
N GLY A 199 24.93 0.37 7.64
CA GLY A 199 26.29 0.76 7.26
C GLY A 199 26.50 0.73 5.74
N ALA A 200 25.81 -0.15 5.03
CA ALA A 200 25.88 -0.27 3.57
C ALA A 200 25.25 0.94 2.84
N ALA A 201 24.30 1.65 3.47
CA ALA A 201 23.63 2.82 2.88
C ALA A 201 24.38 4.16 3.10
N ILE A 202 25.46 4.17 3.90
CA ILE A 202 26.26 5.39 4.13
C ILE A 202 26.81 5.99 2.83
N PRO A 203 27.42 5.21 1.89
CA PRO A 203 27.92 5.75 0.64
C PRO A 203 26.83 6.36 -0.24
N HIS A 204 25.61 5.80 -0.19
CA HIS A 204 24.47 6.26 -0.96
C HIS A 204 24.05 7.68 -0.55
N ILE A 205 23.89 7.92 0.76
CA ILE A 205 23.63 9.27 1.29
C ILE A 205 24.81 10.20 1.01
N ALA A 206 26.06 9.76 1.29
CA ALA A 206 27.27 10.58 1.12
C ALA A 206 27.42 11.20 -0.27
N ARG A 207 26.93 10.51 -1.32
CA ARG A 207 26.98 10.98 -2.71
C ARG A 207 26.16 12.26 -2.96
N MET A 208 25.11 12.51 -2.18
CA MET A 208 24.21 13.65 -2.41
C MET A 208 24.94 15.02 -2.37
N THR A 209 26.02 15.15 -1.60
CA THR A 209 26.84 16.38 -1.58
C THR A 209 27.47 16.69 -2.94
N GLU A 210 27.90 15.67 -3.69
CA GLU A 210 28.44 15.90 -5.04
C GLU A 210 27.33 16.16 -6.07
N LEU A 211 26.15 15.58 -5.85
CA LEU A 211 25.00 15.70 -6.75
C LEU A 211 24.38 17.10 -6.67
N GLU A 212 24.27 17.67 -5.46
CA GLU A 212 23.77 19.03 -5.24
C GLU A 212 24.47 20.04 -6.17
N ALA A 213 25.80 20.10 -6.12
CA ALA A 213 26.58 21.06 -6.89
C ALA A 213 26.44 20.87 -8.41
N LYS A 214 26.38 19.61 -8.88
CA LYS A 214 26.25 19.30 -10.32
C LYS A 214 24.86 19.68 -10.84
N LEU A 215 23.82 19.36 -10.08
CA LEU A 215 22.44 19.65 -10.45
C LEU A 215 22.14 21.15 -10.35
N ASP A 216 22.64 21.87 -9.33
CA ASP A 216 22.40 23.31 -9.20
C ASP A 216 23.05 24.10 -10.35
N ALA A 217 24.24 23.69 -10.78
CA ALA A 217 24.89 24.26 -11.96
C ALA A 217 24.08 23.99 -13.25
N LEU A 218 23.59 22.76 -13.42
CA LEU A 218 22.79 22.34 -14.58
C LEU A 218 21.48 23.15 -14.69
N PHE A 219 20.79 23.36 -13.57
CA PHE A 219 19.49 24.04 -13.53
C PHE A 219 19.56 25.57 -13.36
N SER A 220 20.76 26.16 -13.36
CA SER A 220 20.98 27.57 -13.05
C SER A 220 20.15 28.58 -13.88
N GLY A 221 19.80 28.23 -15.12
CA GLY A 221 18.98 29.02 -16.03
C GLY A 221 17.51 28.62 -16.14
N VAL A 222 17.06 27.62 -15.37
CA VAL A 222 15.69 27.10 -15.43
C VAL A 222 14.78 27.87 -14.47
N THR A 223 13.55 28.11 -14.91
CA THR A 223 12.50 28.72 -14.12
C THR A 223 11.24 27.88 -14.10
N LEU A 224 10.48 27.96 -13.01
CA LEU A 224 9.19 27.30 -12.87
C LEU A 224 8.24 28.26 -12.16
N LEU A 225 7.13 28.62 -12.81
CA LEU A 225 6.17 29.60 -12.31
C LEU A 225 6.86 30.92 -11.88
N ASP A 226 7.68 31.49 -12.77
CA ASP A 226 8.47 32.71 -12.58
C ASP A 226 9.48 32.67 -11.42
N ARG A 227 9.75 31.49 -10.85
CA ARG A 227 10.75 31.27 -9.80
C ARG A 227 11.96 30.57 -10.39
N ARG A 228 13.16 30.97 -9.97
CA ARG A 228 14.38 30.22 -10.31
C ARG A 228 14.31 28.81 -9.72
N LEU A 229 14.63 27.79 -10.52
CA LEU A 229 14.79 26.43 -10.04
C LEU A 229 16.14 26.29 -9.32
N LYS A 230 16.13 25.68 -8.14
CA LYS A 230 17.31 25.42 -7.33
C LYS A 230 17.26 24.00 -6.80
N VAL A 231 18.43 23.46 -6.48
CA VAL A 231 18.54 22.21 -5.71
C VAL A 231 18.58 22.55 -4.23
N ASN A 232 17.84 21.81 -3.41
CA ASN A 232 17.77 22.10 -1.98
C ASN A 232 19.16 21.93 -1.31
N HIS A 233 19.53 22.90 -0.48
CA HIS A 233 20.87 23.02 0.06
C HIS A 233 21.15 22.09 1.24
N ILE A 234 22.34 21.47 1.24
CA ILE A 234 22.82 20.66 2.36
C ILE A 234 23.49 21.58 3.39
N LEU A 235 22.88 21.65 4.58
CA LEU A 235 23.37 22.44 5.72
C LEU A 235 24.54 21.76 6.44
N ALA A 236 24.51 20.44 6.56
CA ALA A 236 25.55 19.65 7.23
C ALA A 236 25.55 18.20 6.74
N ALA A 237 26.71 17.54 6.80
CA ALA A 237 26.87 16.14 6.48
C ALA A 237 27.75 15.44 7.50
N GLU A 238 27.25 14.37 8.11
CA GLU A 238 27.95 13.47 9.01
C GLU A 238 28.35 12.20 8.26
N LYS A 239 29.60 12.15 7.79
CA LYS A 239 30.06 11.08 6.90
C LYS A 239 30.20 9.73 7.61
N GLU A 240 30.51 9.73 8.91
CA GLU A 240 30.72 8.50 9.68
C GLU A 240 29.42 7.76 10.00
N THR A 241 28.34 8.50 10.25
CA THR A 241 27.02 7.96 10.63
C THR A 241 26.05 7.89 9.46
N GLY A 242 26.36 8.56 8.34
CA GLY A 242 25.50 8.62 7.16
C GLY A 242 24.31 9.56 7.31
N GLY A 243 24.47 10.64 8.08
CA GLY A 243 23.46 11.67 8.27
C GLY A 243 23.69 12.90 7.38
N MET A 244 22.63 13.44 6.79
CA MET A 244 22.66 14.71 6.05
C MET A 244 21.51 15.59 6.46
N ARG A 245 21.82 16.86 6.74
CA ARG A 245 20.85 17.89 7.08
C ARG A 245 20.63 18.81 5.89
N PHE A 246 19.39 19.00 5.50
CA PHE A 246 18.94 19.86 4.41
C PHE A 246 18.16 21.05 4.96
N ALA A 247 18.20 22.17 4.23
CA ALA A 247 17.35 23.31 4.54
C ALA A 247 15.86 22.92 4.43
N LEU A 248 15.07 23.41 5.38
CA LEU A 248 13.61 23.29 5.30
C LEU A 248 13.07 24.26 4.24
N VAL A 249 12.22 23.76 3.36
CA VAL A 249 11.49 24.59 2.39
C VAL A 249 10.02 24.60 2.80
N ALA A 250 9.49 25.77 3.14
CA ALA A 250 8.14 25.92 3.71
C ALA A 250 7.03 25.90 2.65
N GLY A 251 7.38 26.09 1.38
CA GLY A 251 6.44 26.13 0.26
C GLY A 251 5.68 24.82 0.03
N LYS A 252 4.48 24.92 -0.54
CA LYS A 252 3.70 23.75 -1.01
C LYS A 252 4.37 23.11 -2.23
N SER A 253 4.09 21.84 -2.50
CA SER A 253 4.64 21.17 -3.67
C SER A 253 4.04 21.70 -4.97
N LEU A 254 4.76 21.54 -6.08
CA LEU A 254 4.22 21.80 -7.42
C LEU A 254 2.97 20.94 -7.66
N GLU A 255 2.99 19.67 -7.23
CA GLU A 255 1.81 18.79 -7.32
C GLU A 255 0.59 19.41 -6.62
N GLN A 256 0.74 19.93 -5.40
CA GLN A 256 -0.33 20.59 -4.66
C GLN A 256 -0.84 21.85 -5.38
N GLN A 257 0.07 22.67 -5.94
CA GLN A 257 -0.31 23.86 -6.70
C GLN A 257 -1.12 23.50 -7.96
N LEU A 258 -0.70 22.47 -8.68
CA LEU A 258 -1.38 22.04 -9.89
C LEU A 258 -2.75 21.41 -9.56
N ASP A 259 -2.85 20.64 -8.48
CA ASP A 259 -4.12 20.07 -7.99
C ASP A 259 -5.13 21.16 -7.59
N GLU A 260 -4.67 22.25 -6.96
CA GLU A 260 -5.51 23.40 -6.63
C GLU A 260 -6.04 24.10 -7.88
N TRP A 261 -5.18 24.33 -8.89
CA TRP A 261 -5.62 24.90 -10.17
C TRP A 261 -6.62 24.00 -10.89
N LEU A 262 -6.40 22.69 -10.86
CA LEU A 262 -7.32 21.70 -11.39
C LEU A 262 -8.70 21.78 -10.71
N ALA A 263 -8.71 21.91 -9.39
CA ALA A 263 -9.95 22.06 -8.61
C ALA A 263 -10.67 23.39 -8.88
N GLU A 264 -9.94 24.42 -9.29
CA GLU A 264 -10.46 25.73 -9.72
C GLU A 264 -10.90 25.76 -11.20
N GLY A 265 -10.68 24.68 -11.96
CA GLY A 265 -10.99 24.59 -13.40
C GLY A 265 -9.99 25.31 -14.31
N LYS A 266 -8.76 25.52 -13.83
CA LYS A 266 -7.64 26.16 -14.55
C LYS A 266 -6.79 25.11 -15.27
N ASP A 267 -7.44 24.30 -16.09
CA ASP A 267 -6.83 23.12 -16.71
C ASP A 267 -5.74 23.52 -17.73
N GLU A 268 -5.92 24.65 -18.42
CA GLU A 268 -4.94 25.19 -19.38
C GLU A 268 -3.67 25.68 -18.69
N GLU A 269 -3.79 26.35 -17.54
CA GLU A 269 -2.64 26.79 -16.74
C GLU A 269 -1.81 25.62 -16.22
N VAL A 270 -2.47 24.50 -15.86
CA VAL A 270 -1.80 23.24 -15.51
C VAL A 270 -1.04 22.69 -16.72
N ALA A 271 -1.68 22.63 -17.89
CA ALA A 271 -1.07 22.15 -19.13
C ALA A 271 0.17 22.99 -19.51
N ASP A 272 0.03 24.31 -19.50
CA ASP A 272 1.10 25.27 -19.83
C ASP A 272 2.28 25.16 -18.86
N CYS A 273 2.02 25.02 -17.56
CA CYS A 273 3.07 24.83 -16.57
C CYS A 273 3.89 23.56 -16.85
N LEU A 274 3.22 22.42 -17.09
CA LEU A 274 3.89 21.14 -17.34
C LEU A 274 4.69 21.17 -18.65
N LEU A 275 4.12 21.72 -19.72
CA LEU A 275 4.79 21.79 -21.03
C LEU A 275 5.95 22.78 -21.02
N SER A 276 5.77 23.95 -20.41
CA SER A 276 6.84 24.95 -20.28
C SER A 276 8.04 24.38 -19.53
N PHE A 277 7.80 23.63 -18.46
CA PHE A 277 8.88 22.98 -17.72
C PHE A 277 9.56 21.88 -18.55
N ALA A 278 8.78 21.00 -19.19
CA ALA A 278 9.32 19.96 -20.07
C ALA A 278 10.17 20.54 -21.22
N GLU A 279 9.75 21.65 -21.81
CA GLU A 279 10.49 22.33 -22.87
C GLU A 279 11.78 22.98 -22.35
N GLN A 280 11.78 23.55 -21.15
CA GLN A 280 13.01 24.04 -20.52
C GLN A 280 14.00 22.91 -20.27
N LEU A 281 13.54 21.74 -19.84
CA LEU A 281 14.40 20.56 -19.65
C LEU A 281 15.08 20.13 -20.97
N LYS A 282 14.35 20.13 -22.09
CA LYS A 282 14.91 19.82 -23.43
C LYS A 282 15.92 20.84 -23.92
N ASN A 283 15.95 22.04 -23.36
CA ASN A 283 16.87 23.11 -23.76
C ASN A 283 18.06 23.26 -22.79
N LEU A 284 18.23 22.32 -21.86
CA LEU A 284 19.37 22.31 -20.94
C LEU A 284 20.71 22.19 -21.67
N PRO A 285 21.77 22.86 -21.18
CA PRO A 285 23.09 22.77 -21.78
C PRO A 285 23.75 21.40 -21.53
N GLY A 286 24.76 21.06 -22.35
CA GLY A 286 25.59 19.87 -22.13
C GLY A 286 24.97 18.55 -22.57
N GLN A 287 23.89 18.59 -23.36
CA GLN A 287 23.26 17.39 -23.92
C GLN A 287 24.16 16.67 -24.92
N SER A 288 24.07 15.34 -24.92
CA SER A 288 24.64 14.46 -25.94
C SER A 288 23.65 13.37 -26.32
N MET A 289 23.96 12.60 -27.38
CA MET A 289 23.15 11.43 -27.72
C MET A 289 23.26 10.38 -26.63
N PHE A 290 22.13 9.77 -26.26
CA PHE A 290 22.09 8.65 -25.34
C PHE A 290 22.82 7.44 -25.95
N SER A 291 23.62 6.79 -25.11
CA SER A 291 24.24 5.51 -25.41
C SER A 291 23.99 4.56 -24.25
N GLU A 292 23.45 3.39 -24.56
CA GLU A 292 23.18 2.36 -23.55
C GLU A 292 24.51 1.84 -22.95
N THR A 293 24.62 1.84 -21.63
CA THR A 293 25.78 1.35 -20.87
C THR A 293 25.43 0.13 -20.02
N GLU A 294 26.44 -0.56 -19.48
CA GLU A 294 26.22 -1.65 -18.53
C GLU A 294 25.54 -1.16 -17.25
N ASP A 295 25.95 0.00 -16.72
CA ASP A 295 25.31 0.63 -15.55
C ASP A 295 23.84 0.97 -15.83
N PHE A 296 23.54 1.51 -17.02
CA PHE A 296 22.17 1.77 -17.44
C PHE A 296 21.35 0.47 -17.44
N ARG A 297 21.87 -0.60 -18.06
CA ARG A 297 21.17 -1.90 -18.13
C ARG A 297 20.93 -2.50 -16.76
N ALA A 298 21.87 -2.31 -15.82
CA ALA A 298 21.75 -2.82 -14.47
C ALA A 298 20.62 -2.14 -13.68
N VAL A 299 20.34 -0.86 -13.97
CA VAL A 299 19.30 -0.08 -13.27
C VAL A 299 17.95 -0.16 -13.97
N PHE A 300 17.93 -0.03 -15.30
CA PHE A 300 16.73 0.24 -16.09
C PHE A 300 16.34 -0.90 -17.03
N GLY A 301 17.21 -1.91 -17.19
CA GLY A 301 17.01 -3.00 -18.15
C GLY A 301 17.42 -2.62 -19.58
N ILE A 302 16.94 -3.40 -20.55
CA ILE A 302 17.28 -3.26 -21.97
C ILE A 302 16.17 -2.49 -22.68
N LEU A 303 16.53 -1.46 -23.45
CA LEU A 303 15.57 -0.75 -24.30
C LEU A 303 15.38 -1.48 -25.64
N PRO A 304 14.17 -1.44 -26.23
CA PRO A 304 13.94 -1.99 -27.56
C PRO A 304 14.77 -1.27 -28.63
N ASP A 305 15.24 -2.04 -29.62
CA ASP A 305 15.88 -1.50 -30.82
C ASP A 305 14.92 -0.55 -31.55
N GLY A 306 15.30 0.72 -31.70
CA GLY A 306 14.51 1.74 -32.40
C GLY A 306 14.36 3.09 -31.68
N LEU A 307 14.66 3.15 -30.38
CA LEU A 307 14.75 4.40 -29.62
C LEU A 307 16.10 5.11 -29.82
N LEU A 308 16.52 5.28 -31.08
CA LEU A 308 17.89 5.59 -31.45
C LEU A 308 18.25 7.09 -31.41
N GLN A 309 17.32 7.97 -31.03
CA GLN A 309 17.53 9.42 -31.02
C GLN A 309 17.07 10.07 -29.71
N LEU A 310 17.50 9.50 -28.59
CA LEU A 310 17.28 10.08 -27.27
C LEU A 310 18.47 10.93 -26.86
N HIS A 311 18.22 11.95 -26.04
CA HIS A 311 19.25 12.82 -25.49
C HIS A 311 19.57 12.41 -24.07
N THR A 312 20.76 12.77 -23.59
CA THR A 312 21.16 12.55 -22.20
C THR A 312 21.89 13.77 -21.65
N LEU A 313 21.90 13.90 -20.33
CA LEU A 313 22.58 14.97 -19.61
C LEU A 313 23.82 14.42 -18.87
N PRO A 314 24.79 15.28 -18.52
CA PRO A 314 25.99 14.86 -17.76
C PRO A 314 25.66 14.32 -16.36
N VAL A 315 24.53 14.76 -15.81
CA VAL A 315 23.96 14.32 -14.54
C VAL A 315 22.44 14.32 -14.70
N THR A 316 21.79 13.25 -14.27
CA THR A 316 20.35 13.05 -14.49
C THR A 316 19.69 12.60 -13.20
N ASP A 317 18.82 13.46 -12.68
CA ASP A 317 17.96 13.19 -11.53
C ASP A 317 16.64 12.57 -12.03
N VAL A 318 16.39 11.29 -11.69
CA VAL A 318 15.14 10.62 -12.04
C VAL A 318 14.04 10.85 -10.99
N ASP A 319 14.35 11.45 -9.84
CA ASP A 319 13.36 11.85 -8.82
C ASP A 319 12.75 13.23 -9.09
N LEU A 320 13.07 13.85 -10.23
CA LEU A 320 12.50 15.14 -10.66
C LEU A 320 11.01 15.01 -11.04
N VAL A 321 10.15 14.92 -10.04
CA VAL A 321 8.68 14.83 -10.16
C VAL A 321 8.00 16.00 -9.43
N CYS A 322 6.76 16.32 -9.79
CA CYS A 322 6.01 17.45 -9.22
C CYS A 322 5.94 17.44 -7.69
N GLN A 323 5.87 16.26 -7.07
CA GLN A 323 5.83 16.12 -5.61
C GLN A 323 7.14 16.56 -4.93
N ASN A 324 8.28 16.44 -5.63
CA ASN A 324 9.62 16.70 -5.10
C ASN A 324 10.12 18.13 -5.40
N ILE A 325 9.26 19.00 -5.94
CA ILE A 325 9.56 20.41 -6.18
C ILE A 325 8.68 21.24 -5.24
N LEU A 326 9.29 21.92 -4.26
CA LEU A 326 8.58 22.82 -3.35
C LEU A 326 8.67 24.27 -3.84
N LEU A 327 7.54 24.98 -3.78
CA LEU A 327 7.36 26.33 -4.31
C LEU A 327 7.36 27.36 -3.18
N ASP A 328 8.49 28.03 -2.99
CA ASP A 328 8.67 29.13 -2.04
C ASP A 328 9.08 30.41 -2.80
N ASP A 329 9.99 31.23 -2.25
CA ASP A 329 10.69 32.31 -2.99
C ASP A 329 11.39 31.79 -4.27
N SER A 330 11.84 30.54 -4.24
CA SER A 330 12.36 29.79 -5.39
C SER A 330 11.66 28.43 -5.51
N ALA A 331 11.67 27.83 -6.70
CA ALA A 331 11.27 26.44 -6.88
C ALA A 331 12.46 25.55 -6.48
N GLN A 332 12.29 24.69 -5.47
CA GLN A 332 13.40 23.91 -4.91
C GLN A 332 13.16 22.40 -5.07
N ILE A 333 14.13 21.70 -5.69
CA ILE A 333 14.15 20.24 -5.78
C ILE A 333 14.63 19.70 -4.43
N ILE A 334 13.71 19.11 -3.66
CA ILE A 334 13.99 18.64 -2.29
C ILE A 334 14.46 17.20 -2.22
N ASP A 335 14.21 16.42 -3.27
CA ASP A 335 14.64 15.04 -3.36
C ASP A 335 15.34 14.79 -4.69
N TYR A 336 16.61 14.45 -4.60
CA TYR A 336 17.52 14.16 -5.71
C TYR A 336 18.37 12.93 -5.37
N GLU A 337 17.81 12.02 -4.57
CA GLU A 337 18.45 10.80 -4.11
C GLU A 337 18.84 9.90 -5.29
N TRP A 338 17.93 9.69 -6.24
CA TRP A 338 18.20 8.92 -7.44
C TRP A 338 18.70 9.80 -8.58
N THR A 339 19.94 10.30 -8.39
CA THR A 339 20.68 11.00 -9.43
C THR A 339 21.87 10.18 -9.93
N PHE A 340 21.95 10.03 -11.25
CA PHE A 340 22.98 9.24 -11.90
C PHE A 340 23.88 10.10 -12.79
N THR A 341 25.10 9.61 -12.99
CA THR A 341 26.13 10.25 -13.83
C THR A 341 26.50 9.40 -15.05
N PHE A 342 25.81 8.27 -15.25
CA PHE A 342 25.85 7.53 -16.49
C PHE A 342 24.69 7.99 -17.41
N PRO A 343 24.77 7.76 -18.72
CA PRO A 343 23.74 8.18 -19.66
C PRO A 343 22.35 7.62 -19.31
N ILE A 344 21.37 8.53 -19.15
CA ILE A 344 19.95 8.23 -19.02
C ILE A 344 19.18 9.11 -20.01
N PRO A 345 18.18 8.59 -20.73
CA PRO A 345 17.36 9.41 -21.61
C PRO A 345 16.69 10.59 -20.88
N LEU A 346 16.88 11.81 -21.37
CA LEU A 346 16.21 13.01 -20.88
C LEU A 346 14.69 12.90 -21.08
N GLU A 347 14.29 12.30 -22.18
CA GLU A 347 12.89 12.04 -22.51
C GLU A 347 12.24 11.09 -21.49
N PHE A 348 13.01 10.20 -20.85
CA PHE A 348 12.52 9.38 -19.74
C PHE A 348 12.23 10.22 -18.49
N VAL A 349 13.06 11.22 -18.18
CA VAL A 349 12.81 12.15 -17.05
C VAL A 349 11.56 12.98 -17.31
N ILE A 350 11.40 13.52 -18.52
CA ILE A 350 10.19 14.25 -18.92
C ILE A 350 8.96 13.34 -18.85
N PHE A 351 9.08 12.10 -19.33
CA PHE A 351 8.03 11.10 -19.19
C PHE A 351 7.67 10.87 -17.73
N ARG A 352 8.64 10.67 -16.83
CA ARG A 352 8.38 10.46 -15.39
C ARG A 352 7.70 11.67 -14.76
N PHE A 353 8.20 12.87 -15.04
CA PHE A 353 7.61 14.13 -14.56
C PHE A 353 6.11 14.22 -14.91
N LEU A 354 5.75 13.91 -16.15
CA LEU A 354 4.36 13.89 -16.62
C LEU A 354 3.58 12.70 -16.07
N TYR A 355 4.14 11.49 -16.11
CA TYR A 355 3.49 10.25 -15.70
C TYR A 355 3.08 10.28 -14.24
N PHE A 356 3.97 10.72 -13.35
CA PHE A 356 3.68 10.78 -11.91
C PHE A 356 2.58 11.79 -11.57
N TYR A 357 2.43 12.86 -12.35
CA TYR A 357 1.36 13.83 -12.16
C TYR A 357 0.06 13.43 -12.88
N LEU A 358 0.12 12.85 -14.08
CA LEU A 358 -1.05 12.59 -14.91
C LEU A 358 -1.74 11.26 -14.62
N GLU A 359 -0.96 10.19 -14.40
CA GLU A 359 -1.45 8.79 -14.43
C GLU A 359 -1.12 7.99 -13.17
N ALA A 360 0.00 8.26 -12.50
CA ALA A 360 0.38 7.50 -11.31
C ALA A 360 -0.61 7.70 -10.14
N LYS A 361 -0.58 6.77 -9.17
CA LYS A 361 -1.45 6.80 -7.97
C LYS A 361 -2.95 6.94 -8.30
N ASN A 362 -3.42 6.23 -9.35
CA ASN A 362 -4.81 6.23 -9.82
C ASN A 362 -5.35 7.61 -10.25
N ARG A 363 -4.47 8.54 -10.65
CA ARG A 363 -4.90 9.84 -11.18
C ARG A 363 -5.56 9.66 -12.55
N THR A 364 -6.66 10.38 -12.77
CA THR A 364 -7.41 10.39 -14.03
C THR A 364 -7.46 11.76 -14.68
N CYS A 365 -6.67 12.73 -14.19
CA CYS A 365 -6.69 14.10 -14.70
C CYS A 365 -6.30 14.20 -16.18
N TYR A 366 -5.53 13.24 -16.72
CA TYR A 366 -5.24 13.13 -18.15
C TYR A 366 -6.49 13.01 -19.06
N GLN A 367 -7.66 12.68 -18.48
CA GLN A 367 -8.94 12.64 -19.19
C GLN A 367 -9.51 14.03 -19.48
N GLN A 368 -9.03 15.07 -18.80
CA GLN A 368 -9.41 16.44 -19.08
C GLN A 368 -8.92 16.88 -20.47
N PRO A 369 -9.73 17.62 -21.25
CA PRO A 369 -9.36 18.02 -22.61
C PRO A 369 -8.03 18.78 -22.72
N ALA A 370 -7.73 19.70 -21.79
CA ALA A 370 -6.49 20.48 -21.82
C ALA A 370 -5.24 19.62 -21.55
N LEU A 371 -5.38 18.58 -20.73
CA LEU A 371 -4.31 17.65 -20.35
C LEU A 371 -4.17 16.47 -21.33
N ALA A 372 -5.14 16.29 -22.22
CA ALA A 372 -5.08 15.28 -23.26
C ALA A 372 -3.95 15.59 -24.27
N GLY A 373 -3.15 14.58 -24.60
CA GLY A 373 -2.08 14.70 -25.59
C GLY A 373 -0.83 15.46 -25.10
N LEU A 374 -0.69 15.70 -23.79
CA LEU A 374 0.49 16.36 -23.22
C LEU A 374 1.79 15.61 -23.51
N TYR A 375 1.78 14.28 -23.52
CA TYR A 375 2.96 13.50 -23.89
C TYR A 375 3.44 13.82 -25.30
N GLU A 376 2.54 13.82 -26.28
CA GLU A 376 2.86 14.11 -27.68
C GLU A 376 3.35 15.55 -27.85
N LYS A 377 2.71 16.52 -27.18
CA LYS A 377 3.18 17.92 -27.14
C LYS A 377 4.57 18.04 -26.49
N ALA A 378 4.85 17.22 -25.49
CA ALA A 378 6.17 17.10 -24.86
C ALA A 378 7.15 16.23 -25.68
N GLY A 379 6.80 15.77 -26.90
CA GLY A 379 7.68 14.99 -27.76
C GLY A 379 7.85 13.53 -27.35
N ILE A 380 6.98 13.01 -26.49
CA ILE A 380 6.97 11.62 -26.02
C ILE A 380 5.94 10.83 -26.84
N THR A 381 6.41 9.92 -27.68
CA THR A 381 5.53 9.07 -28.51
C THR A 381 4.93 7.91 -27.71
N LYS A 382 3.92 7.24 -28.28
CA LYS A 382 3.30 6.05 -27.68
C LYS A 382 4.29 4.90 -27.53
N GLU A 383 5.20 4.74 -28.48
CA GLU A 383 6.28 3.75 -28.45
C GLU A 383 7.24 4.06 -27.30
N MET A 384 7.66 5.32 -27.17
CA MET A 384 8.51 5.77 -26.06
C MET A 384 7.85 5.49 -24.71
N ARG A 385 6.56 5.83 -24.56
CA ARG A 385 5.80 5.56 -23.33
C ARG A 385 5.82 4.08 -22.94
N LYS A 386 5.60 3.19 -23.90
CA LYS A 386 5.61 1.74 -23.64
C LYS A 386 6.98 1.28 -23.13
N SER A 387 8.06 1.75 -23.76
CA SER A 387 9.43 1.42 -23.34
C SER A 387 9.80 2.06 -22.01
N PHE A 388 9.39 3.31 -21.77
CA PHE A 388 9.65 4.00 -20.51
C PHE A 388 8.88 3.41 -19.33
N LEU A 389 7.70 2.82 -19.54
CA LEU A 389 7.03 2.02 -18.50
C LEU A 389 7.81 0.73 -18.15
N GLN A 390 8.45 0.10 -19.13
CA GLN A 390 9.34 -1.04 -18.88
C GLN A 390 10.60 -0.59 -18.13
N MET A 391 11.16 0.55 -18.52
CA MET A 391 12.30 1.20 -17.87
C MET A 391 11.98 1.55 -16.41
N GLU A 392 10.78 2.07 -16.15
CA GLU A 392 10.25 2.31 -14.80
C GLU A 392 10.17 1.03 -13.99
N THR A 393 9.67 -0.05 -14.59
CA THR A 393 9.58 -1.36 -13.93
C THR A 393 10.97 -1.88 -13.55
N GLY A 394 11.96 -1.74 -14.44
CA GLY A 394 13.35 -2.07 -14.16
C GLY A 394 13.92 -1.27 -12.99
N PHE A 395 13.68 0.05 -12.99
CA PHE A 395 14.10 0.93 -11.90
C PHE A 395 13.49 0.53 -10.55
N GLN A 396 12.17 0.28 -10.49
CA GLN A 396 11.51 -0.15 -9.26
C GLN A 396 12.06 -1.49 -8.75
N GLN A 397 12.35 -2.44 -9.65
CA GLN A 397 13.00 -3.71 -9.29
C GLN A 397 14.41 -3.49 -8.75
N TYR A 398 15.20 -2.60 -9.36
CA TYR A 398 16.53 -2.24 -8.90
C TYR A 398 16.52 -1.62 -7.49
N VAL A 399 15.58 -0.71 -7.24
CA VAL A 399 15.40 -0.05 -5.92
C VAL A 399 15.04 -1.07 -4.84
N GLN A 400 14.20 -2.05 -5.16
CA GLN A 400 13.75 -3.11 -4.23
C GLN A 400 14.70 -4.31 -4.14
N ASN A 401 15.72 -4.41 -5.00
CA ASN A 401 16.48 -5.64 -5.21
C ASN A 401 17.08 -6.20 -3.91
N GLY A 402 16.70 -7.42 -3.54
CA GLY A 402 17.16 -8.09 -2.32
C GLY A 402 16.53 -7.58 -1.03
N ALA A 403 15.66 -6.57 -1.07
CA ALA A 403 14.92 -6.10 0.08
C ALA A 403 13.86 -7.12 0.50
N LEU A 404 13.75 -7.37 1.81
CA LEU A 404 12.59 -8.05 2.36
C LEU A 404 11.41 -7.09 2.33
N VAL A 405 10.73 -7.02 1.19
CA VAL A 405 9.46 -6.32 1.07
C VAL A 405 8.43 -7.14 1.84
N LEU A 406 8.19 -6.78 3.10
CA LEU A 406 7.24 -7.50 3.97
C LEU A 406 5.82 -7.49 3.40
N ARG A 407 5.50 -6.50 2.55
CA ARG A 407 4.30 -6.50 1.72
C ARG A 407 4.20 -7.71 0.79
N ASN A 408 5.30 -8.23 0.24
CA ASN A 408 5.26 -9.43 -0.61
C ASN A 408 5.05 -10.72 0.23
N SER A 409 5.39 -10.68 1.52
CA SER A 409 4.99 -11.73 2.47
C SER A 409 3.49 -11.71 2.75
N TYR A 410 2.80 -10.57 2.55
CA TYR A 410 1.34 -10.48 2.64
C TYR A 410 0.63 -11.38 1.62
N ASP A 411 1.06 -11.33 0.36
CA ASP A 411 0.47 -12.13 -0.72
C ASP A 411 0.73 -13.64 -0.57
N LYS A 412 1.73 -14.05 0.23
CA LYS A 412 2.15 -15.45 0.42
C LYS A 412 1.72 -16.06 1.76
N GLU A 413 1.72 -15.28 2.84
CA GLU A 413 1.51 -15.75 4.22
C GLU A 413 0.40 -15.00 4.97
N GLY A 414 -0.03 -13.84 4.45
CA GLY A 414 -1.12 -13.06 5.03
C GLY A 414 -2.49 -13.65 4.70
N LYS A 415 -3.48 -13.39 5.56
CA LYS A 415 -4.87 -13.68 5.22
C LYS A 415 -5.38 -12.67 4.16
N PRO A 416 -6.21 -13.06 3.19
CA PRO A 416 -6.53 -12.24 2.02
C PRO A 416 -7.31 -10.95 2.33
N VAL A 417 -7.04 -9.86 1.59
CA VAL A 417 -7.99 -8.75 1.37
C VAL A 417 -8.86 -9.12 0.18
N LEU A 418 -10.16 -9.27 0.40
CA LEU A 418 -11.13 -9.54 -0.64
C LEU A 418 -11.79 -8.21 -1.07
N ALA A 419 -11.44 -7.75 -2.27
CA ALA A 419 -12.18 -6.69 -2.94
C ALA A 419 -13.57 -7.22 -3.35
N LYS A 420 -14.56 -6.33 -3.41
CA LYS A 420 -15.96 -6.67 -3.71
C LYS A 420 -16.12 -7.43 -5.03
N GLU A 421 -15.34 -7.07 -6.04
CA GLU A 421 -15.38 -7.64 -7.39
C GLU A 421 -14.82 -9.07 -7.39
N LYS A 422 -13.66 -9.27 -6.73
CA LYS A 422 -13.08 -10.61 -6.52
C LYS A 422 -13.99 -11.51 -5.70
N LEU A 423 -14.72 -10.94 -4.73
CA LEU A 423 -15.74 -11.63 -3.95
C LEU A 423 -16.82 -12.25 -4.86
N GLN A 424 -17.28 -11.49 -5.87
CA GLN A 424 -18.31 -11.92 -6.80
C GLN A 424 -17.78 -12.97 -7.79
N GLU A 425 -16.53 -12.83 -8.24
CA GLU A 425 -15.86 -13.80 -9.12
C GLU A 425 -15.60 -15.14 -8.41
N GLU A 426 -15.12 -15.14 -7.17
CA GLU A 426 -14.93 -16.37 -6.37
C GLU A 426 -16.27 -17.08 -6.06
N LEU A 427 -17.34 -16.32 -5.82
CA LEU A 427 -18.70 -16.84 -5.67
C LEU A 427 -19.22 -17.49 -6.97
N ALA A 428 -18.91 -16.90 -8.13
CA ALA A 428 -19.29 -17.42 -9.43
C ALA A 428 -18.48 -18.67 -9.83
N ALA A 429 -17.22 -18.79 -9.40
CA ALA A 429 -16.39 -19.97 -9.68
C ALA A 429 -16.86 -21.26 -8.95
N LEU A 430 -17.71 -21.14 -7.92
CA LEU A 430 -18.22 -22.26 -7.12
C LEU A 430 -19.49 -22.92 -7.68
N SER A 431 -19.99 -22.53 -8.86
CA SER A 431 -21.27 -23.02 -9.41
C SER A 431 -21.17 -24.10 -10.49
N ASP A 432 -19.99 -24.40 -11.04
CA ASP A 432 -19.94 -25.07 -12.35
C ASP A 432 -19.32 -26.48 -12.29
N ILE A 433 -20.06 -27.48 -11.79
CA ILE A 433 -19.77 -28.89 -12.12
C ILE A 433 -20.42 -29.22 -13.46
N GLN A 434 -19.63 -29.67 -14.44
CA GLN A 434 -20.15 -30.19 -15.70
C GLN A 434 -20.29 -31.71 -15.64
N VAL A 435 -21.50 -32.20 -15.87
CA VAL A 435 -21.81 -33.63 -15.94
C VAL A 435 -22.19 -34.02 -17.36
N SER A 436 -21.54 -35.06 -17.89
CA SER A 436 -21.96 -35.69 -19.13
C SER A 436 -22.13 -37.21 -18.97
N VAL A 437 -23.03 -37.77 -19.76
CA VAL A 437 -23.32 -39.20 -19.82
C VAL A 437 -22.89 -39.70 -21.18
N GLN A 438 -22.09 -40.75 -21.21
CA GLN A 438 -21.68 -41.43 -22.43
C GLN A 438 -22.35 -42.80 -22.50
N TYR A 439 -23.16 -43.03 -23.52
CA TYR A 439 -23.87 -44.31 -23.71
C TYR A 439 -22.99 -45.34 -24.42
N ALA A 440 -23.34 -46.63 -24.30
CA ALA A 440 -22.58 -47.73 -24.91
C ALA A 440 -22.48 -47.65 -26.45
N ASP A 441 -23.38 -46.91 -27.12
CA ASP A 441 -23.32 -46.65 -28.56
C ASP A 441 -22.42 -45.47 -28.97
N GLY A 442 -21.76 -44.84 -27.98
CA GLY A 442 -20.83 -43.73 -28.16
C GLY A 442 -21.48 -42.35 -28.16
N SER A 443 -22.80 -42.24 -27.98
CA SER A 443 -23.48 -40.94 -27.86
C SER A 443 -23.20 -40.28 -26.49
N GLU A 444 -23.09 -38.94 -26.47
CA GLU A 444 -22.85 -38.15 -25.24
C GLU A 444 -24.00 -37.16 -25.01
N GLU A 445 -24.54 -37.12 -23.79
CA GLU A 445 -25.56 -36.18 -23.34
C GLU A 445 -25.04 -35.34 -22.18
N LYS A 446 -25.16 -34.01 -22.27
CA LYS A 446 -24.83 -33.10 -21.16
C LYS A 446 -26.07 -32.87 -20.30
N LEU A 447 -25.94 -33.06 -19.00
CA LEU A 447 -27.04 -32.94 -18.08
C LEU A 447 -27.03 -31.58 -17.37
N SER A 448 -28.21 -30.96 -17.24
CA SER A 448 -28.41 -29.84 -16.34
C SER A 448 -28.49 -30.38 -14.91
N VAL A 449 -27.49 -30.06 -14.09
CA VAL A 449 -27.45 -30.48 -12.69
C VAL A 449 -28.10 -29.41 -11.83
N SER A 450 -29.02 -29.81 -10.95
CA SER A 450 -29.57 -28.94 -9.91
C SER A 450 -28.91 -29.23 -8.57
N ARG A 451 -28.42 -28.19 -7.89
CA ARG A 451 -27.81 -28.27 -6.55
C ARG A 451 -28.86 -27.89 -5.51
N ASP A 452 -29.01 -28.71 -4.47
CA ASP A 452 -29.92 -28.39 -3.36
C ASP A 452 -29.28 -27.44 -2.32
N GLU A 453 -30.07 -27.05 -1.31
CA GLU A 453 -29.63 -26.17 -0.22
C GLU A 453 -28.53 -26.78 0.66
N ASN A 454 -28.33 -28.09 0.60
CA ASN A 454 -27.33 -28.84 1.37
C ASN A 454 -26.06 -29.14 0.57
N PHE A 455 -25.87 -28.52 -0.59
CA PHE A 455 -24.73 -28.74 -1.49
C PHE A 455 -24.63 -30.18 -2.02
N ILE A 456 -25.76 -30.88 -2.08
CA ILE A 456 -25.86 -32.20 -2.71
C ILE A 456 -26.36 -32.01 -4.13
N TRP A 457 -25.65 -32.62 -5.08
CA TRP A 457 -26.12 -32.69 -6.46
C TRP A 457 -27.02 -33.91 -6.62
N HIS A 458 -28.25 -33.65 -7.04
CA HIS A 458 -29.22 -34.70 -7.36
C HIS A 458 -29.35 -34.82 -8.86
N LEU A 459 -29.04 -36.01 -9.38
CA LEU A 459 -29.14 -36.35 -10.78
C LEU A 459 -30.21 -37.41 -10.95
N VAL A 460 -31.15 -37.11 -11.85
CA VAL A 460 -32.21 -38.04 -12.25
C VAL A 460 -31.91 -38.47 -13.67
N LEU A 461 -31.62 -39.75 -13.86
CA LEU A 461 -31.30 -40.32 -15.17
C LEU A 461 -32.41 -41.28 -15.57
N THR A 462 -32.83 -41.20 -16.84
CA THR A 462 -33.82 -42.11 -17.42
C THR A 462 -33.13 -42.89 -18.53
N PRO A 463 -32.44 -43.99 -18.21
CA PRO A 463 -31.69 -44.74 -19.21
C PRO A 463 -32.64 -45.50 -20.14
N GLU A 464 -32.59 -45.23 -21.45
CA GLU A 464 -33.15 -46.13 -22.47
C GLU A 464 -32.16 -47.25 -22.87
N LYS A 465 -30.89 -47.14 -22.42
CA LYS A 465 -29.76 -48.05 -22.74
C LYS A 465 -28.73 -48.08 -21.59
N GLU A 466 -27.85 -49.10 -21.60
CA GLU A 466 -26.65 -49.17 -20.75
C GLU A 466 -25.68 -48.00 -21.04
N GLY A 467 -25.10 -47.38 -20.00
CA GLY A 467 -24.28 -46.18 -20.14
C GLY A 467 -23.26 -45.96 -19.01
N GLU A 468 -22.23 -45.18 -19.32
CA GLU A 468 -21.17 -44.72 -18.43
C GLU A 468 -21.34 -43.23 -18.14
N ILE A 469 -21.50 -42.87 -16.87
CA ILE A 469 -21.63 -41.48 -16.43
C ILE A 469 -20.23 -40.96 -16.13
N THR A 470 -19.83 -39.88 -16.81
CA THR A 470 -18.54 -39.24 -16.59
C THR A 470 -18.74 -37.89 -15.91
N LEU A 471 -18.22 -37.76 -14.70
CA LEU A 471 -18.24 -36.53 -13.91
C LEU A 471 -16.89 -35.82 -14.06
N ARG A 472 -16.89 -34.62 -14.65
CA ARG A 472 -15.71 -33.76 -14.62
C ARG A 472 -15.77 -32.90 -13.37
N LEU A 473 -15.02 -33.34 -12.35
CA LEU A 473 -14.83 -32.56 -11.14
C LEU A 473 -13.77 -31.48 -11.40
N PRO A 474 -13.99 -30.23 -10.96
CA PRO A 474 -13.01 -29.16 -11.13
C PRO A 474 -11.77 -29.30 -10.22
N PHE A 475 -11.76 -30.26 -9.28
CA PHE A 475 -10.66 -30.52 -8.35
C PHE A 475 -10.68 -31.99 -7.86
N PRO A 476 -9.56 -32.53 -7.34
CA PRO A 476 -9.52 -33.82 -6.65
C PRO A 476 -10.32 -33.78 -5.33
N GLY A 477 -10.91 -34.90 -4.94
CA GLY A 477 -11.66 -34.93 -3.68
C GLY A 477 -12.23 -36.29 -3.27
N MET A 478 -12.65 -36.36 -2.00
CA MET A 478 -13.48 -37.46 -1.51
C MET A 478 -14.94 -37.14 -1.82
N LEU A 479 -15.69 -38.08 -2.40
CA LEU A 479 -17.11 -37.97 -2.67
C LEU A 479 -17.88 -39.05 -1.90
N ARG A 480 -19.06 -38.70 -1.41
CA ARG A 480 -20.10 -39.67 -1.08
C ARG A 480 -21.00 -39.84 -2.28
N LEU A 481 -21.08 -41.07 -2.79
CA LEU A 481 -21.88 -41.43 -3.95
C LEU A 481 -23.04 -42.33 -3.50
N GLY A 482 -24.25 -41.81 -3.54
CA GLY A 482 -25.47 -42.59 -3.32
C GLY A 482 -26.18 -42.83 -4.64
N CYS A 483 -26.29 -44.07 -5.08
CA CYS A 483 -27.00 -44.45 -6.29
C CYS A 483 -28.17 -45.37 -5.93
N SER A 484 -29.32 -45.22 -6.58
CA SER A 484 -30.45 -46.15 -6.43
C SER A 484 -30.16 -47.55 -6.99
N GLN A 485 -29.06 -47.71 -7.74
CA GLN A 485 -28.66 -48.96 -8.40
C GLN A 485 -27.18 -49.25 -8.21
N SER A 486 -26.80 -50.50 -8.42
CA SER A 486 -25.40 -50.96 -8.35
C SER A 486 -24.53 -50.24 -9.39
N PHE A 487 -23.37 -49.73 -8.97
CA PHE A 487 -22.44 -49.04 -9.86
C PHE A 487 -20.99 -49.47 -9.61
N VAL A 488 -20.14 -49.21 -10.60
CA VAL A 488 -18.68 -49.32 -10.54
C VAL A 488 -18.09 -47.94 -10.78
N THR A 489 -16.96 -47.62 -10.15
CA THR A 489 -16.31 -46.31 -10.33
C THR A 489 -14.80 -46.46 -10.40
N ASN A 490 -14.11 -45.50 -11.02
CA ASN A 490 -12.65 -45.39 -10.97
C ASN A 490 -12.13 -44.80 -9.64
N GLY A 491 -13.02 -44.32 -8.77
CA GLY A 491 -12.66 -43.84 -7.44
C GLY A 491 -12.28 -44.99 -6.50
N MET A 492 -11.26 -44.76 -5.66
CA MET A 492 -10.87 -45.71 -4.62
C MET A 492 -11.92 -45.69 -3.48
N HIS A 493 -12.56 -46.82 -3.22
CA HIS A 493 -13.51 -46.97 -2.11
C HIS A 493 -12.81 -46.85 -0.77
N LEU A 494 -13.33 -46.00 0.11
CA LEU A 494 -12.77 -45.78 1.45
C LEU A 494 -13.61 -46.48 2.52
N CYS A 495 -14.87 -46.07 2.68
CA CYS A 495 -15.82 -46.68 3.61
C CYS A 495 -17.27 -46.27 3.29
N GLY A 496 -18.23 -47.15 3.56
CA GLY A 496 -19.65 -46.87 3.27
C GLY A 496 -19.87 -46.49 1.81
N LEU A 497 -20.44 -45.31 1.57
CA LEU A 497 -20.66 -44.73 0.23
C LEU A 497 -19.55 -43.74 -0.19
N ILE A 498 -18.39 -43.76 0.47
CA ILE A 498 -17.33 -42.77 0.31
C ILE A 498 -16.22 -43.29 -0.59
N TYR A 499 -15.85 -42.49 -1.59
CA TYR A 499 -14.84 -42.76 -2.60
C TYR A 499 -13.88 -41.58 -2.72
N THR A 500 -12.64 -41.80 -3.14
CA THR A 500 -11.67 -40.74 -3.45
C THR A 500 -11.19 -40.81 -4.88
N PHE A 501 -10.99 -39.65 -5.51
CA PHE A 501 -10.61 -39.52 -6.92
C PHE A 501 -9.31 -38.73 -7.06
N GLU A 502 -8.44 -39.12 -8.00
CA GLU A 502 -7.13 -38.50 -8.24
C GLU A 502 -7.20 -37.32 -9.23
N GLU A 503 -6.27 -36.37 -9.11
CA GLU A 503 -6.24 -35.07 -9.83
C GLU A 503 -6.27 -35.13 -11.36
N LYS A 504 -5.88 -36.25 -11.97
CA LYS A 504 -5.57 -36.31 -13.40
C LYS A 504 -6.66 -36.93 -14.26
N GLU A 505 -7.62 -37.63 -13.67
CA GLU A 505 -8.69 -38.32 -14.40
C GLU A 505 -10.07 -37.86 -13.93
N PRO A 506 -11.04 -37.68 -14.85
CA PRO A 506 -12.41 -37.41 -14.46
C PRO A 506 -12.97 -38.57 -13.61
N ALA A 507 -13.86 -38.24 -12.68
CA ALA A 507 -14.53 -39.24 -11.87
C ALA A 507 -15.57 -39.98 -12.73
N THR A 508 -15.43 -41.28 -12.88
CA THR A 508 -16.29 -42.08 -13.77
C THR A 508 -17.12 -43.05 -12.95
N ILE A 509 -18.42 -43.12 -13.26
CA ILE A 509 -19.39 -43.99 -12.62
C ILE A 509 -20.12 -44.78 -13.71
N ARG A 510 -19.96 -46.10 -13.71
CA ARG A 510 -20.59 -47.00 -14.67
C ARG A 510 -21.68 -47.83 -14.01
N ILE A 511 -22.84 -47.92 -14.67
CA ILE A 511 -23.99 -48.71 -14.23
C ILE A 511 -24.26 -49.77 -15.31
N ALA A 512 -24.06 -51.05 -14.96
CA ALA A 512 -24.01 -52.14 -15.94
C ALA A 512 -25.40 -52.68 -16.35
N GLU A 513 -26.42 -52.56 -15.50
CA GLU A 513 -27.78 -53.04 -15.81
C GLU A 513 -28.81 -52.04 -15.28
N PRO A 514 -29.08 -50.94 -16.00
CA PRO A 514 -30.03 -49.93 -15.55
C PRO A 514 -31.47 -50.47 -15.55
N ASP A 515 -32.14 -50.46 -14.39
CA ASP A 515 -33.56 -50.83 -14.27
C ASP A 515 -34.41 -49.62 -13.85
N GLY A 516 -35.14 -49.04 -14.81
CA GLY A 516 -35.96 -47.86 -14.58
C GLY A 516 -35.16 -46.59 -14.28
N GLN A 517 -35.75 -45.66 -13.52
CA GLN A 517 -35.15 -44.36 -13.22
C GLN A 517 -34.00 -44.49 -12.22
N ILE A 518 -32.83 -43.95 -12.56
CA ILE A 518 -31.66 -43.89 -11.66
C ILE A 518 -31.68 -42.55 -10.93
N LEU A 519 -31.55 -42.63 -9.61
CA LEU A 519 -31.32 -41.48 -8.74
C LEU A 519 -29.87 -41.55 -8.25
N LEU A 520 -29.06 -40.59 -8.68
CA LEU A 520 -27.69 -40.43 -8.23
C LEU A 520 -27.59 -39.16 -7.37
N SER A 521 -27.09 -39.34 -6.16
CA SER A 521 -26.77 -38.28 -5.20
C SER A 521 -25.25 -38.21 -5.05
N ILE A 522 -24.71 -37.03 -5.24
CA ILE A 522 -23.28 -36.76 -5.12
C ILE A 522 -23.12 -35.69 -4.05
N GLU A 523 -22.37 -36.02 -3.01
CA GLU A 523 -21.99 -35.11 -1.94
C GLU A 523 -20.46 -35.06 -1.88
N GLU A 524 -19.85 -33.89 -1.98
CA GLU A 524 -18.41 -33.75 -1.81
C GLU A 524 -18.05 -33.83 -0.32
N ILE A 525 -17.30 -34.86 0.09
CA ILE A 525 -16.76 -34.98 1.44
C ILE A 525 -15.47 -34.19 1.52
N ARG A 526 -15.61 -32.88 1.70
CA ARG A 526 -14.47 -32.04 2.05
C ARG A 526 -13.99 -32.45 3.44
N LEU A 527 -12.73 -32.87 3.55
CA LEU A 527 -11.99 -32.75 4.80
C LEU A 527 -11.97 -31.25 5.15
N SER A 528 -12.95 -30.89 5.98
CA SER A 528 -13.41 -29.57 6.41
C SER A 528 -14.42 -28.83 5.50
N GLY A 529 -15.69 -29.27 5.55
CA GLY A 529 -16.86 -28.37 5.41
C GLY A 529 -16.89 -27.24 6.46
N ALA A 530 -16.00 -27.27 7.46
CA ALA A 530 -15.75 -26.15 8.35
C ALA A 530 -15.16 -24.94 7.60
N ALA A 531 -14.25 -25.12 6.64
CA ALA A 531 -13.67 -23.98 5.93
C ALA A 531 -14.69 -23.28 5.01
N GLU A 532 -15.55 -24.02 4.32
CA GLU A 532 -16.58 -23.42 3.44
C GLU A 532 -17.74 -22.81 4.21
N LYS A 533 -18.15 -23.42 5.33
CA LYS A 533 -19.13 -22.83 6.24
C LYS A 533 -18.55 -21.62 6.95
N GLU A 534 -17.30 -21.68 7.40
CA GLU A 534 -16.58 -20.55 8.02
C GLU A 534 -16.36 -19.44 6.99
N ILE A 535 -16.06 -19.76 5.73
CA ILE A 535 -16.00 -18.79 4.63
C ILE A 535 -17.39 -18.25 4.31
N LYS A 536 -18.46 -19.05 4.19
CA LYS A 536 -19.82 -18.54 3.91
C LYS A 536 -20.41 -17.75 5.08
N GLU A 537 -20.15 -18.16 6.31
CA GLU A 537 -20.55 -17.43 7.54
C GLU A 537 -19.68 -16.18 7.73
N GLU A 538 -18.37 -16.24 7.48
CA GLU A 538 -17.51 -15.05 7.41
C GLU A 538 -18.02 -14.15 6.29
N LEU A 539 -18.27 -14.64 5.08
CA LEU A 539 -18.70 -13.85 3.93
C LEU A 539 -20.07 -13.20 4.14
N ALA A 540 -21.06 -13.92 4.69
CA ALA A 540 -22.36 -13.36 5.02
C ALA A 540 -22.25 -12.32 6.15
N SER A 541 -21.44 -12.62 7.17
CA SER A 541 -21.13 -11.67 8.24
C SER A 541 -20.40 -10.45 7.70
N LEU A 542 -19.45 -10.64 6.79
CA LEU A 542 -18.61 -9.61 6.18
C LEU A 542 -19.44 -8.74 5.22
N HIS A 543 -20.36 -9.31 4.44
CA HIS A 543 -21.29 -8.57 3.58
C HIS A 543 -22.30 -7.73 4.39
N PHE A 544 -22.87 -8.31 5.45
CA PHE A 544 -23.70 -7.54 6.38
C PHE A 544 -22.91 -6.42 7.07
N LEU A 545 -21.67 -6.70 7.46
CA LEU A 545 -20.75 -5.69 8.00
C LEU A 545 -20.44 -4.61 6.96
N TYR A 546 -20.29 -4.95 5.67
CA TYR A 546 -20.09 -4.01 4.59
C TYR A 546 -21.22 -2.98 4.51
N GLU A 547 -22.47 -3.45 4.39
CA GLU A 547 -23.62 -2.56 4.24
C GLU A 547 -23.80 -1.67 5.47
N ASN A 548 -23.64 -2.24 6.67
CA ASN A 548 -23.75 -1.48 7.92
C ASN A 548 -22.63 -0.43 8.07
N ARG A 549 -21.38 -0.74 7.64
CA ARG A 549 -20.28 0.23 7.72
C ARG A 549 -20.37 1.32 6.67
N GLN A 550 -20.87 1.02 5.48
CA GLN A 550 -21.20 2.04 4.49
C GLN A 550 -22.22 3.04 5.03
N GLN A 551 -23.31 2.52 5.62
CA GLN A 551 -24.30 3.37 6.25
C GLN A 551 -23.71 4.19 7.40
N GLN A 552 -22.86 3.61 8.25
CA GLN A 552 -22.25 4.34 9.35
C GLN A 552 -21.18 5.35 8.93
N LEU A 553 -20.44 5.09 7.86
CA LEU A 553 -19.52 6.06 7.28
C LEU A 553 -20.32 7.26 6.77
N GLU A 554 -21.46 7.00 6.12
CA GLU A 554 -22.38 8.03 5.64
C GLU A 554 -23.04 8.78 6.80
N ASP A 555 -23.49 8.07 7.83
CA ASP A 555 -24.04 8.66 9.05
C ASP A 555 -22.98 9.47 9.79
N MET A 556 -21.71 9.02 9.83
CA MET A 556 -20.59 9.75 10.44
C MET A 556 -20.30 11.04 9.66
N LYS A 557 -20.19 10.97 8.33
CA LYS A 557 -20.09 12.14 7.43
C LYS A 557 -21.24 13.11 7.65
N ASN A 558 -22.41 12.61 8.06
CA ASN A 558 -23.62 13.39 8.27
C ASN A 558 -23.96 13.68 9.75
N SER A 559 -23.18 13.21 10.72
CA SER A 559 -23.54 13.16 12.15
C SER A 559 -23.45 14.51 12.87
N ALA A 560 -24.13 14.61 14.03
CA ALA A 560 -24.08 15.80 14.87
C ALA A 560 -22.67 16.10 15.42
N SER A 561 -21.84 15.09 15.74
CA SER A 561 -20.44 15.31 16.19
C SER A 561 -19.55 15.86 15.07
N TRP A 562 -19.76 15.38 13.84
CA TRP A 562 -19.13 15.92 12.62
C TRP A 562 -19.60 17.36 12.31
N ARG A 563 -20.85 17.69 12.62
CA ARG A 563 -21.38 19.06 12.54
C ARG A 563 -21.00 19.95 13.75
N LEU A 564 -20.75 19.37 14.92
CA LEU A 564 -20.37 20.03 16.18
C LEU A 564 -18.88 20.36 16.27
N THR A 565 -18.03 19.73 15.45
CA THR A 565 -16.62 20.11 15.28
C THR A 565 -16.45 21.33 14.37
N LYS A 566 -17.52 21.85 13.76
CA LYS A 566 -17.53 23.06 12.91
C LYS A 566 -16.99 24.34 13.60
N PRO A 567 -17.18 24.58 14.92
CA PRO A 567 -16.53 25.66 15.65
C PRO A 567 -15.06 25.36 16.00
N LEU A 568 -14.69 24.09 16.25
CA LEU A 568 -13.30 23.68 16.49
C LEU A 568 -12.44 23.77 15.23
N ARG A 569 -13.04 23.54 14.05
CA ARG A 569 -12.43 23.81 12.72
C ARG A 569 -12.12 25.30 12.51
N ARG A 570 -12.87 26.22 13.16
CA ARG A 570 -12.59 27.67 13.14
C ARG A 570 -11.55 28.12 14.17
N LEU A 571 -11.30 27.32 15.22
CA LEU A 571 -10.39 27.67 16.31
C LEU A 571 -8.93 27.23 16.06
N LYS A 572 -8.69 26.27 15.15
CA LYS A 572 -7.34 25.88 14.72
C LYS A 572 -6.82 26.62 13.47
N GLY A 573 -7.69 27.38 12.79
CA GLY A 573 -7.24 28.38 11.82
C GLY A 573 -6.74 29.59 12.59
N ASN A 574 -5.46 29.57 13.00
CA ASN A 574 -4.84 30.77 13.53
C ASN A 574 -4.87 31.84 12.44
N LYS A 575 -5.38 33.00 12.84
CA LYS A 575 -5.25 34.27 12.14
C LYS A 575 -3.77 34.51 11.83
N GLU A 576 -3.43 34.63 10.56
CA GLU A 576 -2.51 35.67 10.10
C GLU A 576 -3.12 36.25 8.82
N ASP A 577 -3.18 37.58 8.79
CA ASP A 577 -3.37 38.39 7.58
C ASP A 577 -2.20 38.19 6.62
#